data_AF-A0A2N1ZZD4-F1
#
_entry.id   AF-A0A2N1ZZD4-F1
#
_cell.length_a   1.000
_cell.length_b   1.000
_cell.length_c   1.000
_cell.angle_alpha   90.00
_cell.angle_beta   90.00
_cell.angle_gamma   90.00
#
_symmetry.space_group_name_H-M   'P 1'
#
loop_
_entity.id
_entity.type
_entity.pdbx_description
1 polymer ?
#
loop_
_entity_poly.entity_id
_entity_poly.type
_entity_poly.pdbx_seq_one_letter_code
_entity_poly.pdbx_strand_id
1 'polypeptide(L)'
;MEIDIRTLVLVYVITSVMDNGLMFIIWRLYRKHYRGLTYLLANMSLMTVGSMFLLLRGVIPEIPSIIFTNLFSVAGLLFTLKGLELFFDCEKKRIYNYALFAVFMCSVFYFSMVENNLFARNIALSAMIVLFNGQSAGLLYRVVKADDRKYARFTAGILLGYCVFSVSRIIALVIIPQSNNDFFSSGIVNSIAMIGFSIFNILITAGYIMMVIHRHLSEAQTEKEKYIRAFHYSPYALLLTRASDGRIFEVNEGFTKITGYSMEEAVGRTTIDLGLWVEPEDRAAFVKTLMSREDMRESEMKFRVKDGSIMIGQVSAKRIFAFGEDCLLTSVSDITELIKIRERLEKMALHDALTGLPNRQLFFDRAAIAMANARREKEMLAVISLDVDGLKFVNDHWGHMAGDHVLITTGNRLCDLLRKGDTISRFGGDEFLILLNGVKNADDIHTTVKKIMETASMPLEVEGDCIAVTASLGIAIYPTDDTEIESLIRKSDKAMYYIKTHGRNGYSFYLENEIYIGDS
;
A
#
# COMPACT_ATOMS: atom_id res chain seq x y z
N MET A 1 -7.40 -3.03 72.21
CA MET A 1 -8.25 -2.42 71.18
C MET A 1 -8.67 -3.56 70.26
N GLU A 2 -9.79 -4.20 70.55
CA GLU A 2 -10.32 -5.25 69.68
C GLU A 2 -10.85 -4.58 68.41
N ILE A 3 -10.30 -4.95 67.26
CA ILE A 3 -10.79 -4.47 65.97
C ILE A 3 -12.08 -5.24 65.68
N ASP A 4 -13.22 -4.54 65.68
CA ASP A 4 -14.51 -5.12 65.37
C ASP A 4 -14.54 -5.64 63.92
N ILE A 5 -14.71 -6.95 63.76
CA ILE A 5 -14.76 -7.63 62.46
C ILE A 5 -15.95 -7.16 61.63
N ARG A 6 -17.07 -6.77 62.25
CA ARG A 6 -18.23 -6.24 61.50
C ARG A 6 -17.87 -4.94 60.79
N THR A 7 -17.14 -4.06 61.47
CA THR A 7 -16.62 -2.84 60.88
C THR A 7 -15.67 -3.14 59.70
N LEU A 8 -14.79 -4.12 59.82
CA LEU A 8 -13.91 -4.52 58.71
C LEU A 8 -14.67 -5.13 57.53
N VAL A 9 -15.72 -5.91 57.76
CA VAL A 9 -16.58 -6.45 56.71
C VAL A 9 -17.31 -5.31 55.99
N LEU A 10 -17.83 -4.32 56.72
CA LEU A 10 -18.45 -3.14 56.13
C LEU A 10 -17.46 -2.37 55.23
N VAL A 11 -16.22 -2.15 55.70
CA VAL A 11 -15.17 -1.53 54.90
C VAL A 11 -14.89 -2.34 53.64
N TYR A 12 -14.78 -3.67 53.74
CA TYR A 12 -14.56 -4.56 52.60
C TYR A 12 -15.68 -4.49 51.56
N VAL A 13 -16.94 -4.40 52.00
CA VAL A 13 -18.09 -4.21 51.10
C VAL A 13 -18.01 -2.87 50.40
N ILE A 14 -17.75 -1.78 51.12
CA ILE A 14 -17.64 -0.43 50.55
C ILE A 14 -16.54 -0.40 49.49
N THR A 15 -15.35 -0.93 49.80
CA THR A 15 -14.24 -0.98 48.83
C THR A 15 -14.59 -1.84 47.63
N SER A 16 -15.27 -2.98 47.82
CA SER A 16 -15.68 -3.85 46.72
C SER A 16 -16.70 -3.17 45.79
N VAL A 17 -17.67 -2.43 46.34
CA VAL A 17 -18.63 -1.65 45.56
C VAL A 17 -17.92 -0.55 44.75
N MET A 18 -16.96 0.15 45.36
CA MET A 18 -16.17 1.18 44.67
C MET A 18 -15.35 0.58 43.52
N ASP A 19 -14.65 -0.53 43.76
CA ASP A 19 -13.85 -1.23 42.75
C ASP A 19 -14.72 -1.71 41.57
N ASN A 20 -15.91 -2.24 41.86
CA ASN A 20 -16.87 -2.64 40.83
C ASN A 20 -17.36 -1.43 40.01
N GLY A 21 -17.63 -0.30 40.66
CA GLY A 21 -17.99 0.95 39.98
C GLY A 21 -16.89 1.46 39.04
N LEU A 22 -15.63 1.47 39.50
CA LEU A 22 -14.48 1.84 38.66
C LEU A 22 -14.32 0.88 37.48
N MET A 23 -14.42 -0.42 37.71
CA MET A 23 -14.32 -1.42 36.66
C MET A 23 -15.47 -1.31 35.64
N PHE A 24 -16.67 -0.94 36.09
CA PHE A 24 -17.82 -0.68 35.23
C PHE A 24 -17.57 0.51 34.29
N ILE A 25 -16.93 1.59 34.77
CA ILE A 25 -16.55 2.73 33.95
C ILE A 25 -15.57 2.29 32.85
N ILE A 26 -14.51 1.56 33.22
CA ILE A 26 -13.53 1.04 32.25
C ILE A 26 -14.19 0.10 31.23
N TRP A 27 -15.07 -0.79 31.69
CA TRP A 27 -15.84 -1.65 30.78
C TRP A 27 -16.70 -0.83 29.82
N ARG A 28 -17.42 0.20 30.30
CA ARG A 28 -18.26 1.04 29.44
C ARG A 28 -17.45 1.74 28.34
N LEU A 29 -16.26 2.23 28.67
CA LEU A 29 -15.37 2.91 27.74
C LEU A 29 -14.77 1.95 26.70
N TYR A 30 -14.36 0.74 27.11
CA TYR A 30 -13.50 -0.11 26.28
C TYR A 30 -14.07 -1.50 25.91
N ARG A 31 -15.32 -1.82 26.29
CA ARG A 31 -15.95 -3.15 26.02
C ARG A 31 -15.97 -3.58 24.57
N LYS A 32 -15.98 -2.63 23.62
CA LYS A 32 -15.97 -2.94 22.17
C LYS A 32 -14.57 -3.37 21.69
N HIS A 33 -13.52 -2.92 22.36
CA HIS A 33 -12.13 -3.16 21.97
C HIS A 33 -11.57 -4.42 22.64
N TYR A 34 -11.93 -4.71 23.89
CA TYR A 34 -11.37 -5.85 24.63
C TYR A 34 -12.45 -6.78 25.19
N ARG A 35 -12.54 -8.00 24.62
CA ARG A 35 -13.55 -9.01 24.99
C ARG A 35 -13.42 -9.50 26.43
N GLY A 36 -12.21 -9.50 26.99
CA GLY A 36 -11.93 -9.94 28.36
C GLY A 36 -12.51 -9.04 29.46
N LEU A 37 -12.80 -7.77 29.17
CA LEU A 37 -13.28 -6.80 30.17
C LEU A 37 -14.59 -7.20 30.82
N THR A 38 -15.50 -7.83 30.08
CA THR A 38 -16.80 -8.28 30.61
C THR A 38 -16.62 -9.32 31.71
N TYR A 39 -15.64 -10.21 31.57
CA TYR A 39 -15.34 -11.24 32.57
C TYR A 39 -14.64 -10.64 33.80
N LEU A 40 -13.75 -9.66 33.60
CA LEU A 40 -13.14 -8.93 34.72
C LEU A 40 -14.18 -8.14 35.53
N LEU A 41 -15.15 -7.50 34.86
CA LEU A 41 -16.29 -6.86 35.52
C LEU A 41 -17.19 -7.89 36.25
N ALA A 42 -17.46 -9.03 35.61
CA ALA A 42 -18.23 -10.11 36.23
C ALA A 42 -17.57 -10.58 37.53
N ASN A 43 -16.24 -10.74 37.56
CA ASN A 43 -15.51 -11.02 38.81
C ASN A 43 -15.79 -9.96 39.88
N MET A 44 -15.62 -8.66 39.58
CA MET A 44 -15.81 -7.60 40.58
C MET A 44 -17.26 -7.56 41.08
N SER A 45 -18.23 -7.81 40.20
CA SER A 45 -19.64 -7.91 40.56
C SER A 45 -19.92 -9.11 41.46
N LEU A 46 -19.37 -10.30 41.16
CA LEU A 46 -19.53 -11.49 42.00
C LEU A 46 -18.87 -11.28 43.37
N MET A 47 -17.66 -10.73 43.43
CA MET A 47 -16.98 -10.41 44.70
C MET A 47 -17.80 -9.43 45.55
N THR A 48 -18.38 -8.40 44.93
CA THR A 48 -19.26 -7.44 45.60
C THR A 48 -20.48 -8.13 46.18
N VAL A 49 -21.19 -8.96 45.40
CA VAL A 49 -22.35 -9.72 45.87
C VAL A 49 -21.96 -10.68 47.01
N GLY A 50 -20.84 -11.39 46.87
CA GLY A 50 -20.31 -12.28 47.90
C GLY A 50 -20.00 -11.56 49.22
N SER A 51 -19.47 -10.33 49.15
CA SER A 51 -19.20 -9.49 50.31
C SER A 51 -20.49 -9.02 51.00
N MET A 52 -21.57 -8.77 50.25
CA MET A 52 -22.88 -8.42 50.82
C MET A 52 -23.48 -9.61 51.59
N PHE A 53 -23.36 -10.83 51.07
CA PHE A 53 -23.76 -12.05 51.81
C PHE A 53 -22.99 -12.23 53.11
N LEU A 54 -21.72 -11.80 53.17
CA LEU A 54 -20.92 -11.84 54.38
C LEU A 54 -21.40 -10.79 55.40
N LEU A 55 -21.71 -9.58 54.94
CA LEU A 55 -22.24 -8.49 55.79
C LEU A 55 -23.61 -8.84 56.38
N LEU A 56 -24.48 -9.50 55.61
CA LEU A 56 -25.82 -9.88 56.06
C LEU A 56 -25.84 -11.11 56.98
N ARG A 57 -24.68 -11.72 57.28
CA ARG A 57 -24.61 -12.88 58.17
C ARG A 57 -25.14 -12.51 59.56
N GLY A 58 -26.11 -13.29 60.05
CA GLY A 58 -26.84 -13.02 61.29
C GLY A 58 -28.19 -12.31 61.07
N VAL A 59 -28.42 -11.74 59.87
CA VAL A 59 -29.74 -11.31 59.40
C VAL A 59 -30.37 -12.39 58.51
N ILE A 60 -29.56 -12.96 57.61
CA ILE A 60 -29.93 -14.15 56.82
C ILE A 60 -29.39 -15.43 57.47
N PRO A 61 -29.98 -16.61 57.18
CA PRO A 61 -29.49 -17.88 57.69
C PRO A 61 -27.99 -18.07 57.40
N GLU A 62 -27.24 -18.51 58.42
CA GLU A 62 -25.77 -18.54 58.39
C GLU A 62 -25.22 -19.44 57.28
N ILE A 63 -25.82 -20.60 57.07
CA ILE A 63 -25.30 -21.59 56.13
C ILE A 63 -25.40 -21.09 54.66
N PRO A 64 -26.56 -20.60 54.17
CA PRO A 64 -26.65 -19.93 52.88
C PRO A 64 -25.66 -18.77 52.74
N SER A 65 -25.53 -17.91 53.75
CA SER A 65 -24.55 -16.80 53.74
C SER A 65 -23.13 -17.32 53.48
N ILE A 66 -22.70 -18.36 54.21
CA ILE A 66 -21.36 -18.96 54.05
C ILE A 66 -21.17 -19.55 52.66
N ILE A 67 -22.14 -20.33 52.17
CA ILE A 67 -22.06 -20.99 50.86
C ILE A 67 -21.98 -19.95 49.74
N PHE A 68 -22.87 -18.96 49.74
CA PHE A 68 -22.91 -17.94 48.69
C PHE A 68 -21.69 -17.03 48.70
N THR A 69 -21.19 -16.60 49.87
CA THR A 69 -19.94 -15.83 49.95
C THR A 69 -18.77 -16.58 49.31
N ASN A 70 -18.60 -17.87 49.62
CA ASN A 70 -17.52 -18.68 49.06
C ASN A 70 -17.73 -18.97 47.55
N LEU A 71 -18.95 -19.28 47.14
CA LEU A 71 -19.33 -19.51 45.75
C LEU A 71 -18.92 -18.32 44.88
N PHE A 72 -19.39 -17.13 45.24
CA PHE A 72 -19.14 -15.93 44.45
C PHE A 72 -17.68 -15.50 44.48
N SER A 73 -16.98 -15.71 45.61
CA SER A 73 -15.55 -15.41 45.71
C SER A 73 -14.71 -16.26 44.76
N VAL A 74 -14.91 -17.58 44.75
CA VAL A 74 -14.10 -18.47 43.88
C VAL A 74 -14.57 -18.43 42.43
N ALA A 75 -15.88 -18.28 42.18
CA ALA A 75 -16.38 -18.04 40.83
C ALA A 75 -15.76 -16.78 40.23
N GLY A 76 -15.64 -15.69 41.00
CA GLY A 76 -14.95 -14.48 40.56
C GLY A 76 -13.54 -14.73 40.05
N LEU A 77 -12.72 -15.50 40.78
CA LEU A 77 -11.36 -15.85 40.38
C LEU A 77 -11.29 -16.65 39.06
N LEU A 78 -12.27 -17.51 38.80
CA LEU A 78 -12.42 -18.20 37.50
C LEU A 78 -12.69 -17.20 36.37
N PHE A 79 -13.62 -16.26 36.59
CA PHE A 79 -13.93 -15.19 35.64
C PHE A 79 -12.71 -14.31 35.38
N THR A 80 -11.89 -14.01 36.41
CA THR A 80 -10.62 -13.30 36.25
C THR A 80 -9.69 -14.02 35.28
N LEU A 81 -9.43 -15.31 35.52
CA LEU A 81 -8.52 -16.08 34.67
C LEU A 81 -9.02 -16.11 33.21
N LYS A 82 -10.33 -16.35 33.01
CA LYS A 82 -10.95 -16.33 31.68
C LYS A 82 -10.89 -14.94 31.03
N GLY A 83 -11.11 -13.89 31.82
CA GLY A 83 -11.05 -12.51 31.37
C GLY A 83 -9.65 -12.11 30.90
N LEU A 84 -8.61 -12.49 31.63
CA LEU A 84 -7.23 -12.27 31.21
C LEU A 84 -6.87 -13.07 29.95
N GLU A 85 -7.34 -14.31 29.83
CA GLU A 85 -7.12 -15.12 28.62
C GLU A 85 -7.73 -14.48 27.37
N LEU A 86 -8.98 -13.99 27.48
CA LEU A 86 -9.67 -13.29 26.39
C LEU A 86 -9.15 -11.88 26.15
N PHE A 87 -8.58 -11.23 27.17
CA PHE A 87 -7.96 -9.92 27.02
C PHE A 87 -6.70 -10.03 26.17
N PHE A 88 -5.89 -11.07 26.35
CA PHE A 88 -4.65 -11.31 25.60
C PHE A 88 -4.78 -12.31 24.45
N ASP A 89 -6.01 -12.61 24.00
CA ASP A 89 -6.31 -13.52 22.88
C ASP A 89 -5.57 -14.89 22.96
N CYS A 90 -5.52 -15.46 24.17
CA CYS A 90 -4.74 -16.66 24.48
C CYS A 90 -5.58 -17.75 25.14
N GLU A 91 -6.82 -17.92 24.65
CA GLU A 91 -7.81 -18.83 25.20
C GLU A 91 -7.29 -20.28 25.30
N LYS A 92 -7.40 -20.88 26.49
CA LYS A 92 -7.06 -22.28 26.73
C LYS A 92 -8.25 -23.04 27.30
N LYS A 93 -8.50 -24.24 26.82
CA LYS A 93 -9.50 -25.15 27.40
C LYS A 93 -8.93 -25.77 28.68
N ARG A 94 -9.21 -25.16 29.84
CA ARG A 94 -8.80 -25.65 31.17
C ARG A 94 -9.96 -26.28 31.91
N ILE A 95 -10.46 -27.43 31.44
CA ILE A 95 -11.63 -28.08 32.04
C ILE A 95 -11.41 -28.47 33.51
N TYR A 96 -10.15 -28.74 33.88
CA TYR A 96 -9.75 -29.05 35.25
C TYR A 96 -10.05 -27.93 36.25
N ASN A 97 -10.09 -26.66 35.82
CA ASN A 97 -10.40 -25.53 36.71
C ASN A 97 -11.87 -25.55 37.15
N TYR A 98 -12.79 -26.03 36.31
CA TYR A 98 -14.19 -26.21 36.67
C TYR A 98 -14.38 -27.41 37.60
N ALA A 99 -13.63 -28.50 37.38
CA ALA A 99 -13.61 -29.65 38.28
C ALA A 99 -13.09 -29.25 39.67
N LEU A 100 -12.00 -28.49 39.73
CA LEU A 100 -11.44 -27.98 40.99
C LEU A 100 -12.44 -27.09 41.74
N PHE A 101 -13.18 -26.24 41.02
CA PHE A 101 -14.25 -25.43 41.60
C PHE A 101 -15.39 -26.27 42.17
N ALA A 102 -15.81 -27.33 41.45
CA ALA A 102 -16.82 -28.25 41.96
C ALA A 102 -16.36 -28.96 43.24
N VAL A 103 -15.11 -29.45 43.28
CA VAL A 103 -14.51 -30.07 44.47
C VAL A 103 -14.47 -29.08 45.64
N PHE A 104 -14.07 -27.83 45.38
CA PHE A 104 -14.09 -26.77 46.40
C PHE A 104 -15.51 -26.54 46.95
N MET A 105 -16.53 -26.46 46.09
CA MET A 105 -17.91 -26.28 46.53
C MET A 105 -18.41 -27.47 47.37
N CYS A 106 -18.09 -28.70 46.99
CA CYS A 106 -18.40 -29.89 47.79
C CYS A 106 -17.72 -29.84 49.17
N SER A 107 -16.45 -29.41 49.23
CA SER A 107 -15.71 -29.24 50.48
C SER A 107 -16.30 -28.16 51.39
N VAL A 108 -16.65 -26.98 50.83
CA VAL A 108 -17.31 -25.90 51.58
C VAL A 108 -18.68 -26.34 52.11
N PHE A 109 -19.45 -27.08 51.31
CA PHE A 109 -20.74 -27.62 51.74
C PHE A 109 -20.58 -28.60 52.90
N TYR A 110 -19.66 -29.56 52.77
CA TYR A 110 -19.36 -30.54 53.81
C TYR A 110 -18.95 -29.89 55.13
N PHE A 111 -17.96 -28.99 55.10
CA PHE A 111 -17.49 -28.30 56.31
C PHE A 111 -18.48 -27.25 56.85
N SER A 112 -19.54 -26.92 56.12
CA SER A 112 -20.61 -26.03 56.61
C SER A 112 -21.79 -26.78 57.20
N MET A 113 -22.19 -27.90 56.60
CA MET A 113 -23.39 -28.66 57.01
C MET A 113 -23.09 -29.80 57.97
N VAL A 114 -21.93 -30.47 57.83
CA VAL A 114 -21.63 -31.72 58.54
C VAL A 114 -20.74 -31.47 59.75
N GLU A 115 -19.53 -30.94 59.54
CA GLU A 115 -18.56 -30.75 60.64
C GLU A 115 -18.59 -29.34 61.28
N ASN A 116 -19.26 -28.38 60.64
CA ASN A 116 -19.22 -26.94 60.98
C ASN A 116 -17.81 -26.43 61.37
N ASN A 117 -16.85 -26.63 60.47
CA ASN A 117 -15.44 -26.32 60.70
C ASN A 117 -15.04 -25.01 59.99
N LEU A 118 -14.96 -23.90 60.73
CA LEU A 118 -14.56 -22.60 60.18
C LEU A 118 -13.11 -22.61 59.65
N PHE A 119 -12.22 -23.30 60.34
CA PHE A 119 -10.80 -23.40 60.00
C PHE A 119 -10.59 -24.09 58.63
N ALA A 120 -11.23 -25.24 58.43
CA ALA A 120 -11.13 -26.00 57.17
C ALA A 120 -11.65 -25.19 55.97
N ARG A 121 -12.75 -24.44 56.13
CA ARG A 121 -13.30 -23.55 55.09
C ARG A 121 -12.34 -22.42 54.73
N ASN A 122 -11.71 -21.80 55.73
CA ASN A 122 -10.74 -20.73 55.50
C ASN A 122 -9.49 -21.22 54.76
N ILE A 123 -8.99 -22.42 55.09
CA ILE A 123 -7.88 -23.05 54.36
C ILE A 123 -8.29 -23.34 52.91
N ALA A 124 -9.47 -23.94 52.70
CA ALA A 124 -9.97 -24.26 51.36
C ALA A 124 -10.06 -22.99 50.50
N LEU A 125 -10.61 -21.89 51.04
CA LEU A 125 -10.71 -20.61 50.33
C LEU A 125 -9.33 -20.04 49.99
N SER A 126 -8.39 -20.03 50.96
CA SER A 126 -7.02 -19.56 50.73
C SER A 126 -6.28 -20.40 49.68
N ALA A 127 -6.49 -21.71 49.66
CA ALA A 127 -5.91 -22.59 48.63
C ALA A 127 -6.43 -22.23 47.23
N MET A 128 -7.74 -21.95 47.09
CA MET A 128 -8.31 -21.53 45.80
C MET A 128 -7.78 -20.18 45.33
N ILE A 129 -7.57 -19.23 46.25
CA ILE A 129 -6.95 -17.92 45.94
C ILE A 129 -5.54 -18.13 45.40
N VAL A 130 -4.72 -18.97 46.05
CA VAL A 130 -3.35 -19.28 45.59
C VAL A 130 -3.37 -19.91 44.20
N LEU A 131 -4.23 -20.90 43.97
CA LEU A 131 -4.28 -21.65 42.72
C LEU A 131 -4.70 -20.76 41.54
N PHE A 132 -5.76 -19.97 41.67
CA PHE A 132 -6.24 -19.15 40.56
C PHE A 132 -5.39 -17.89 40.33
N ASN A 133 -4.98 -17.19 41.39
CA ASN A 133 -4.10 -16.02 41.20
C ASN A 133 -2.71 -16.42 40.73
N GLY A 134 -2.20 -17.59 41.16
CA GLY A 134 -0.96 -18.16 40.62
C GLY A 134 -1.06 -18.47 39.12
N GLN A 135 -2.19 -19.05 38.68
CA GLN A 135 -2.45 -19.28 37.26
C GLN A 135 -2.58 -17.98 36.46
N SER A 136 -3.28 -16.98 37.00
CA SER A 136 -3.45 -15.65 36.39
C SER A 136 -2.12 -14.90 36.28
N ALA A 137 -1.30 -14.91 37.33
CA ALA A 137 0.04 -14.33 37.31
C ALA A 137 0.95 -15.05 36.30
N GLY A 138 0.93 -16.39 36.28
CA GLY A 138 1.70 -17.18 35.32
C GLY A 138 1.31 -16.88 33.86
N LEU A 139 0.04 -16.58 33.59
CA LEU A 139 -0.42 -16.14 32.28
C LEU A 139 0.19 -14.79 31.90
N LEU A 140 0.09 -13.79 32.79
CA LEU A 140 0.61 -12.44 32.58
C LEU A 140 2.13 -12.40 32.38
N TYR A 141 2.89 -13.30 33.02
CA TYR A 141 4.33 -13.38 32.81
C TYR A 141 4.72 -14.00 31.46
N ARG A 142 3.95 -14.96 30.95
CA ARG A 142 4.34 -15.80 29.80
C ARG A 142 3.83 -15.30 28.47
N VAL A 143 2.62 -14.74 28.42
CA VAL A 143 1.90 -14.51 27.16
C VAL A 143 2.04 -13.08 26.64
N VAL A 144 2.40 -12.13 27.49
CA VAL A 144 2.28 -10.71 27.18
C VAL A 144 3.40 -10.21 26.25
N LYS A 145 3.00 -9.54 25.16
CA LYS A 145 3.87 -8.91 24.16
C LYS A 145 4.81 -7.88 24.79
N ALA A 146 5.94 -7.61 24.16
CA ALA A 146 7.02 -6.79 24.73
C ALA A 146 6.53 -5.43 25.27
N ASP A 147 5.63 -4.76 24.55
CA ASP A 147 5.15 -3.42 24.88
C ASP A 147 4.24 -3.41 26.13
N ASP A 148 3.45 -4.47 26.34
CA ASP A 148 2.52 -4.58 27.46
C ASP A 148 3.16 -5.18 28.75
N ARG A 149 4.43 -5.63 28.67
CA ARG A 149 5.06 -6.41 29.77
C ARG A 149 5.15 -5.67 31.09
N LYS A 150 5.41 -4.36 31.09
CA LYS A 150 5.65 -3.60 32.32
C LYS A 150 4.44 -3.67 33.25
N TYR A 151 3.26 -3.32 32.74
CA TYR A 151 2.03 -3.25 33.52
C TYR A 151 1.41 -4.64 33.75
N ALA A 152 1.52 -5.55 32.78
CA ALA A 152 1.13 -6.94 33.02
C ALA A 152 1.96 -7.61 34.12
N ARG A 153 3.28 -7.40 34.15
CA ARG A 153 4.16 -7.93 35.22
C ARG A 153 3.91 -7.26 36.55
N PHE A 154 3.59 -5.96 36.57
CA PHE A 154 3.16 -5.27 37.78
C PHE A 154 1.89 -5.91 38.37
N THR A 155 0.85 -6.11 37.55
CA THR A 155 -0.38 -6.79 37.96
C THR A 155 -0.12 -8.25 38.37
N ALA A 156 0.76 -8.96 37.66
CA ALA A 156 1.19 -10.31 38.03
C ALA A 156 1.90 -10.33 39.39
N GLY A 157 2.74 -9.33 39.67
CA GLY A 157 3.41 -9.16 40.96
C GLY A 157 2.42 -8.96 42.10
N ILE A 158 1.36 -8.16 41.89
CA ILE A 158 0.28 -8.00 42.86
C ILE A 158 -0.44 -9.34 43.11
N LEU A 159 -0.78 -10.08 42.05
CA LEU A 159 -1.41 -11.40 42.15
C LEU A 159 -0.52 -12.42 42.89
N LEU A 160 0.79 -12.42 42.65
CA LEU A 160 1.75 -13.25 43.38
C LEU A 160 1.86 -12.83 44.85
N GLY A 161 1.87 -11.52 45.13
CA GLY A 161 1.80 -11.00 46.49
C GLY A 161 0.56 -11.51 47.22
N TYR A 162 -0.58 -11.59 46.52
CA TYR A 162 -1.81 -12.13 47.09
C TYR A 162 -1.72 -13.64 47.36
N CYS A 163 -1.03 -14.39 46.49
CA CYS A 163 -0.71 -15.80 46.75
C CYS A 163 0.16 -15.96 48.00
N VAL A 164 1.23 -15.17 48.13
CA VAL A 164 2.13 -15.22 49.30
C VAL A 164 1.36 -14.90 50.57
N PHE A 165 0.55 -13.84 50.56
CA PHE A 165 -0.32 -13.49 51.68
C PHE A 165 -1.27 -14.64 52.07
N SER A 166 -1.86 -15.29 51.07
CA SER A 166 -2.79 -16.41 51.29
C SER A 166 -2.09 -17.66 51.84
N VAL A 167 -0.85 -17.94 51.44
CA VAL A 167 -0.02 -19.00 52.03
C VAL A 167 0.35 -18.65 53.48
N SER A 168 0.78 -17.43 53.75
CA SER A 168 1.06 -16.96 55.12
C SER A 168 -0.16 -17.06 56.02
N ARG A 169 -1.37 -16.79 55.48
CA ARG A 169 -2.63 -16.99 56.20
C ARG A 169 -2.88 -18.46 56.54
N ILE A 170 -2.64 -19.40 55.61
CA ILE A 170 -2.78 -20.84 55.89
C ILE A 170 -1.85 -21.25 57.03
N ILE A 171 -0.58 -20.83 56.98
CA ILE A 171 0.40 -21.12 58.03
C ILE A 171 -0.04 -20.53 59.37
N ALA A 172 -0.48 -19.27 59.40
CA ALA A 172 -0.94 -18.59 60.61
C ALA A 172 -2.16 -19.28 61.22
N LEU A 173 -3.12 -19.72 60.39
CA LEU A 173 -4.29 -20.46 60.86
C LEU A 173 -3.89 -21.79 61.52
N VAL A 174 -2.90 -22.50 60.98
CA VAL A 174 -2.44 -23.81 61.51
C VAL A 174 -1.71 -23.65 62.85
N ILE A 175 -0.92 -22.58 63.01
CA ILE A 175 -0.09 -22.35 64.19
C ILE A 175 -0.89 -21.74 65.34
N ILE A 176 -1.84 -20.84 65.05
CA ILE A 176 -2.57 -20.07 66.07
C ILE A 176 -3.89 -20.76 66.41
N PRO A 177 -4.08 -21.29 67.64
CA PRO A 177 -5.29 -21.99 68.04
C PRO A 177 -6.53 -21.10 67.88
N GLN A 178 -7.56 -21.62 67.21
CA GLN A 178 -8.85 -20.94 67.06
C GLN A 178 -9.78 -21.41 68.17
N SER A 179 -10.15 -20.52 69.09
CA SER A 179 -11.01 -20.86 70.24
C SER A 179 -12.51 -20.75 69.96
N ASN A 180 -12.91 -20.18 68.82
CA ASN A 180 -14.31 -19.96 68.47
C ASN A 180 -14.61 -20.26 66.99
N ASN A 181 -15.77 -20.88 66.74
CA ASN A 181 -16.26 -21.19 65.40
C ASN A 181 -17.13 -20.08 64.79
N ASP A 182 -17.52 -19.08 65.58
CA ASP A 182 -18.19 -17.88 65.09
C ASP A 182 -17.18 -16.92 64.42
N PHE A 183 -17.53 -16.47 63.22
CA PHE A 183 -16.68 -15.63 62.37
C PHE A 183 -16.52 -14.21 62.95
N PHE A 184 -17.56 -13.63 63.54
CA PHE A 184 -17.51 -12.24 64.02
C PHE A 184 -16.77 -12.08 65.35
N SER A 185 -16.63 -13.16 66.10
CA SER A 185 -15.86 -13.25 67.34
C SER A 185 -14.52 -13.97 67.13
N SER A 186 -14.09 -14.10 65.88
CA SER A 186 -12.83 -14.77 65.55
C SER A 186 -11.62 -13.86 65.81
N GLY A 187 -10.49 -14.45 66.17
CA GLY A 187 -9.32 -13.70 66.68
C GLY A 187 -8.62 -12.80 65.64
N ILE A 188 -7.57 -12.11 66.11
CA ILE A 188 -6.76 -11.12 65.35
C ILE A 188 -6.36 -11.59 63.93
N VAL A 189 -6.11 -12.89 63.75
CA VAL A 189 -5.73 -13.50 62.46
C VAL A 189 -6.78 -13.23 61.36
N ASN A 190 -8.07 -13.31 61.66
CA ASN A 190 -9.12 -13.06 60.68
C ASN A 190 -9.33 -11.57 60.41
N SER A 191 -9.14 -10.71 61.42
CA SER A 191 -9.15 -9.25 61.23
C SER A 191 -8.02 -8.80 60.30
N ILE A 192 -6.80 -9.32 60.49
CA ILE A 192 -5.66 -9.08 59.58
C ILE A 192 -5.95 -9.62 58.18
N ALA A 193 -6.56 -10.82 58.10
CA ALA A 193 -6.95 -11.41 56.82
C ALA A 193 -7.91 -10.50 56.04
N MET A 194 -8.94 -9.97 56.70
CA MET A 194 -9.93 -9.07 56.09
C MET A 194 -9.28 -7.79 55.56
N ILE A 195 -8.39 -7.16 56.32
CA ILE A 195 -7.65 -5.97 55.87
C ILE A 195 -6.81 -6.30 54.64
N GLY A 196 -6.09 -7.44 54.66
CA GLY A 196 -5.30 -7.87 53.52
C GLY A 196 -6.15 -8.13 52.28
N PHE A 197 -7.33 -8.76 52.41
CA PHE A 197 -8.26 -8.94 51.30
C PHE A 197 -8.72 -7.62 50.70
N SER A 198 -9.07 -6.63 51.53
CA SER A 198 -9.42 -5.28 51.06
C SER A 198 -8.27 -4.65 50.27
N ILE A 199 -7.05 -4.70 50.81
CA ILE A 199 -5.86 -4.11 50.16
C ILE A 199 -5.58 -4.78 48.82
N PHE A 200 -5.57 -6.11 48.76
CA PHE A 200 -5.31 -6.82 47.52
C PHE A 200 -6.42 -6.61 46.49
N ASN A 201 -7.69 -6.50 46.89
CA ASN A 201 -8.78 -6.20 45.97
C ASN A 201 -8.57 -4.84 45.28
N ILE A 202 -8.23 -3.81 46.05
CA ILE A 202 -7.94 -2.47 45.53
C ILE A 202 -6.73 -2.50 44.59
N LEU A 203 -5.63 -3.15 44.99
CA LEU A 203 -4.41 -3.23 44.19
C LEU A 203 -4.65 -3.99 42.88
N ILE A 204 -5.41 -5.09 42.91
CA ILE A 204 -5.74 -5.88 41.72
C ILE A 204 -6.60 -5.05 40.77
N THR A 205 -7.61 -4.34 41.28
CA THR A 205 -8.44 -3.42 40.49
C THR A 205 -7.59 -2.35 39.82
N ALA A 206 -6.71 -1.68 40.57
CA ALA A 206 -5.78 -0.70 40.04
C ALA A 206 -4.84 -1.31 38.96
N GLY A 207 -4.36 -2.53 39.18
CA GLY A 207 -3.55 -3.27 38.21
C GLY A 207 -4.29 -3.54 36.90
N TYR A 208 -5.56 -3.94 36.95
CA TYR A 208 -6.38 -4.12 35.74
C TYR A 208 -6.63 -2.81 35.01
N ILE A 209 -6.97 -1.74 35.74
CA ILE A 209 -7.20 -0.42 35.15
C ILE A 209 -5.95 0.07 34.42
N MET A 210 -4.79 0.03 35.09
CA MET A 210 -3.51 0.46 34.50
C MET A 210 -3.15 -0.35 33.25
N MET A 211 -3.40 -1.66 33.28
CA MET A 211 -3.17 -2.53 32.13
C MET A 211 -4.04 -2.17 30.93
N VAL A 212 -5.34 -1.91 31.14
CA VAL A 212 -6.28 -1.54 30.06
C VAL A 212 -5.95 -0.18 29.48
N ILE A 213 -5.73 0.82 30.33
CA ILE A 213 -5.41 2.19 29.90
C ILE A 213 -4.11 2.20 29.09
N HIS A 214 -3.05 1.54 29.60
CA HIS A 214 -1.77 1.56 28.92
C HIS A 214 -1.82 0.86 27.56
N ARG A 215 -2.48 -0.30 27.47
CA ARG A 215 -2.62 -1.01 26.20
C ARG A 215 -3.36 -0.16 25.16
N HIS A 216 -4.45 0.50 25.56
CA HIS A 216 -5.18 1.39 24.66
C HIS A 216 -4.32 2.57 24.18
N LEU A 217 -3.55 3.19 25.08
CA LEU A 217 -2.61 4.26 24.72
C LEU A 217 -1.51 3.76 23.77
N SER A 218 -0.96 2.57 23.99
CA SER A 218 0.07 1.97 23.15
C SER A 218 -0.46 1.62 21.74
N GLU A 219 -1.65 1.04 21.64
CA GLU A 219 -2.31 0.75 20.37
C GLU A 219 -2.57 2.04 19.57
N ALA A 220 -3.10 3.09 20.22
CA ALA A 220 -3.33 4.38 19.59
C ALA A 220 -2.04 5.06 19.10
N GLN A 221 -0.96 4.97 19.87
CA GLN A 221 0.34 5.52 19.48
C GLN A 221 0.95 4.76 18.30
N THR A 222 0.81 3.44 18.29
CA THR A 222 1.29 2.59 17.18
C THR A 222 0.55 2.88 15.88
N GLU A 223 -0.77 3.07 15.93
CA GLU A 223 -1.56 3.46 14.76
C GLU A 223 -1.14 4.83 14.23
N LYS A 224 -0.95 5.81 15.12
CA LYS A 224 -0.46 7.14 14.74
C LYS A 224 0.93 7.07 14.09
N GLU A 225 1.85 6.29 14.66
CA GLU A 225 3.19 6.11 14.09
C GLU A 225 3.16 5.44 12.72
N LYS A 226 2.31 4.42 12.51
CA LYS A 226 2.16 3.78 11.20
C LYS A 226 1.68 4.78 10.15
N TYR A 227 0.71 5.62 10.51
CA TYR A 227 0.22 6.68 9.62
C TYR A 227 1.31 7.70 9.27
N ILE A 228 2.02 8.22 10.28
CA ILE A 228 3.13 9.17 10.09
C ILE A 228 4.19 8.56 9.17
N ARG A 229 4.61 7.32 9.43
CA ARG A 229 5.61 6.64 8.59
C ARG A 229 5.12 6.46 7.15
N ALA A 230 3.87 6.04 6.95
CA ALA A 230 3.32 5.86 5.61
C ALA A 230 3.24 7.17 4.82
N PHE A 231 2.88 8.28 5.49
CA PHE A 231 2.83 9.60 4.88
C PHE A 231 4.23 10.12 4.54
N HIS A 232 5.15 10.13 5.50
CA HIS A 232 6.49 10.71 5.32
C HIS A 232 7.39 9.89 4.39
N TYR A 233 7.33 8.55 4.43
CA TYR A 233 8.18 7.68 3.59
C TYR A 233 7.58 7.35 2.22
N SER A 234 6.42 7.90 1.87
CA SER A 234 5.89 7.73 0.51
C SER A 234 6.88 8.31 -0.52
N PRO A 235 7.21 7.58 -1.60
CA PRO A 235 8.06 8.09 -2.67
C PRO A 235 7.37 9.19 -3.49
N TYR A 236 6.05 9.32 -3.36
CA TYR A 236 5.27 10.38 -4.00
C TYR A 236 5.28 11.66 -3.17
N ALA A 237 5.13 12.80 -3.85
CA ALA A 237 4.89 14.08 -3.21
C ALA A 237 3.46 14.12 -2.68
N LEU A 238 3.32 14.02 -1.37
CA LEU A 238 2.04 14.16 -0.68
C LEU A 238 1.96 15.55 -0.06
N LEU A 239 0.84 16.21 -0.32
CA LEU A 239 0.51 17.49 0.29
C LEU A 239 -0.94 17.52 0.72
N LEU A 240 -1.19 18.14 1.86
CA LEU A 240 -2.51 18.42 2.37
C LEU A 240 -2.77 19.92 2.29
N THR A 241 -3.77 20.32 1.52
CA THR A 241 -4.13 21.73 1.35
C THR A 241 -5.55 21.99 1.82
N ARG A 242 -5.79 23.13 2.46
CA ARG A 242 -7.14 23.60 2.78
C ARG A 242 -7.96 23.79 1.50
N ALA A 243 -9.20 23.32 1.49
CA ALA A 243 -10.06 23.39 0.32
C ALA A 243 -10.55 24.81 -0.02
N SER A 244 -10.67 25.69 0.97
CA SER A 244 -11.20 27.05 0.79
C SER A 244 -10.23 28.04 0.15
N ASP A 245 -8.95 28.01 0.56
CA ASP A 245 -7.93 28.98 0.12
C ASP A 245 -6.68 28.33 -0.52
N GLY A 246 -6.58 27.00 -0.50
CA GLY A 246 -5.45 26.26 -1.06
C GLY A 246 -4.16 26.33 -0.25
N ARG A 247 -4.21 26.82 1.00
CA ARG A 247 -3.03 26.84 1.87
C ARG A 247 -2.57 25.44 2.23
N ILE A 248 -1.27 25.21 2.16
CA ILE A 248 -0.63 23.96 2.50
C ILE A 248 -0.57 23.85 4.03
N PHE A 249 -1.21 22.82 4.57
CA PHE A 249 -1.11 22.46 5.99
C PHE A 249 0.13 21.61 6.25
N GLU A 250 0.37 20.64 5.37
CA GLU A 250 1.38 19.63 5.60
C GLU A 250 1.89 19.07 4.26
N VAL A 251 3.17 18.71 4.22
CA VAL A 251 3.82 18.04 3.09
C VAL A 251 4.71 16.92 3.61
N ASN A 252 4.92 15.88 2.79
CA ASN A 252 5.82 14.79 3.15
C ASN A 252 7.25 14.98 2.63
N GLU A 253 8.15 14.03 2.92
CA GLU A 253 9.53 14.07 2.43
C GLU A 253 9.60 13.92 0.90
N GLY A 254 8.68 13.15 0.30
CA GLY A 254 8.56 13.03 -1.15
C GLY A 254 8.30 14.37 -1.84
N PHE A 255 7.51 15.26 -1.24
CA PHE A 255 7.26 16.61 -1.76
C PHE A 255 8.55 17.42 -1.83
N THR A 256 9.36 17.39 -0.77
CA THR A 256 10.63 18.10 -0.77
C THR A 256 11.62 17.53 -1.78
N LYS A 257 11.69 16.20 -1.91
CA LYS A 257 12.57 15.55 -2.90
C LYS A 257 12.17 15.85 -4.34
N ILE A 258 10.88 15.86 -4.65
CA ILE A 258 10.37 16.06 -6.01
C ILE A 258 10.36 17.55 -6.38
N THR A 259 9.90 18.42 -5.49
CA THR A 259 9.70 19.85 -5.82
C THR A 259 10.90 20.73 -5.48
N GLY A 260 11.80 20.27 -4.59
CA GLY A 260 12.93 21.04 -4.07
C GLY A 260 12.58 22.05 -2.97
N TYR A 261 11.29 22.24 -2.65
CA TYR A 261 10.87 23.13 -1.55
C TYR A 261 10.91 22.40 -0.20
N SER A 262 11.48 23.05 0.82
CA SER A 262 11.46 22.50 2.18
C SER A 262 10.05 22.58 2.78
N MET A 263 9.81 21.78 3.82
CA MET A 263 8.54 21.82 4.56
C MET A 263 8.28 23.21 5.14
N GLU A 264 9.30 23.88 5.67
CA GLU A 264 9.22 25.22 6.26
C GLU A 264 8.91 26.30 5.23
N GLU A 265 9.36 26.12 3.99
CA GLU A 265 9.05 27.04 2.89
C GLU A 265 7.62 26.86 2.37
N ALA A 266 7.11 25.62 2.40
CA ALA A 266 5.83 25.26 1.80
C ALA A 266 4.64 25.47 2.74
N VAL A 267 4.77 25.08 4.01
CA VAL A 267 3.67 25.15 4.98
C VAL A 267 3.20 26.59 5.19
N GLY A 268 1.89 26.79 5.14
CA GLY A 268 1.24 28.10 5.27
C GLY A 268 1.12 28.89 3.97
N ARG A 269 1.82 28.51 2.90
CA ARG A 269 1.70 29.11 1.55
C ARG A 269 0.73 28.31 0.68
N THR A 270 0.30 28.89 -0.44
CA THR A 270 -0.46 28.15 -1.46
C THR A 270 0.48 27.57 -2.52
N THR A 271 0.02 26.56 -3.28
CA THR A 271 0.79 26.01 -4.41
C THR A 271 1.00 27.04 -5.54
N ILE A 272 0.20 28.10 -5.58
CA ILE A 272 0.37 29.25 -6.49
C ILE A 272 1.50 30.16 -5.97
N ASP A 273 1.52 30.46 -4.67
CA ASP A 273 2.58 31.30 -4.06
C ASP A 273 3.98 30.68 -4.20
N LEU A 274 4.03 29.34 -4.22
CA LEU A 274 5.27 28.60 -4.48
C LEU A 274 5.66 28.58 -5.96
N GLY A 275 4.77 29.00 -6.87
CA GLY A 275 5.04 28.98 -8.31
C GLY A 275 5.10 27.56 -8.90
N LEU A 276 4.42 26.58 -8.27
CA LEU A 276 4.47 25.18 -8.71
C LEU A 276 3.74 24.93 -10.02
N TRP A 277 2.80 25.79 -10.41
CA TRP A 277 2.01 25.64 -11.62
C TRP A 277 2.67 26.36 -12.78
N VAL A 278 2.83 25.66 -13.92
CA VAL A 278 3.34 26.31 -15.15
C VAL A 278 2.35 27.37 -15.62
N GLU A 279 1.07 27.00 -15.69
CA GLU A 279 -0.06 27.88 -15.97
C GLU A 279 -0.96 27.93 -14.72
N PRO A 280 -1.17 29.10 -14.08
CA PRO A 280 -2.04 29.22 -12.91
C PRO A 280 -3.50 28.80 -13.16
N GLU A 281 -3.96 28.84 -14.41
CA GLU A 281 -5.30 28.43 -14.84
C GLU A 281 -5.53 26.92 -14.63
N ASP A 282 -4.48 26.10 -14.76
CA ASP A 282 -4.55 24.65 -14.55
C ASP A 282 -4.93 24.32 -13.10
N ARG A 283 -4.46 25.14 -12.14
CA ARG A 283 -4.84 25.02 -10.73
C ARG A 283 -6.34 25.25 -10.55
N ALA A 284 -6.89 26.28 -11.18
CA ALA A 284 -8.31 26.61 -11.07
C ALA A 284 -9.19 25.50 -11.68
N ALA A 285 -8.80 24.96 -12.83
CA ALA A 285 -9.46 23.81 -13.46
C ALA A 285 -9.39 22.55 -12.60
N PHE A 286 -8.23 22.29 -11.98
CA PHE A 286 -8.02 21.20 -11.03
C PHE A 286 -8.98 21.30 -9.83
N VAL A 287 -9.04 22.47 -9.18
CA VAL A 287 -9.96 22.69 -8.02
C VAL A 287 -11.39 22.49 -8.44
N LYS A 288 -11.81 23.10 -9.56
CA LYS A 288 -13.19 23.02 -10.04
C LYS A 288 -13.62 21.57 -10.30
N THR A 289 -12.75 20.77 -10.89
CA THR A 289 -12.99 19.34 -11.12
C THR A 289 -13.18 18.61 -9.80
N LEU A 290 -12.28 18.83 -8.84
CA LEU A 290 -12.33 18.17 -7.52
C LEU A 290 -13.47 18.66 -6.61
N MET A 291 -14.01 19.84 -6.86
CA MET A 291 -15.21 20.33 -6.17
C MET A 291 -16.50 19.75 -6.78
N SER A 292 -16.45 19.28 -8.02
CA SER A 292 -17.59 18.65 -8.71
C SER A 292 -17.61 17.12 -8.62
N ARG A 293 -16.47 16.49 -8.30
CA ARG A 293 -16.30 15.04 -8.12
C ARG A 293 -15.63 14.75 -6.78
N GLU A 294 -16.00 13.67 -6.09
CA GLU A 294 -15.38 13.34 -4.79
C GLU A 294 -13.87 12.99 -4.89
N ASP A 295 -13.41 12.56 -6.07
CA ASP A 295 -12.02 12.24 -6.34
C ASP A 295 -11.58 12.57 -7.78
N MET A 296 -10.27 12.71 -7.95
CA MET A 296 -9.60 12.80 -9.25
C MET A 296 -8.39 11.87 -9.24
N ARG A 297 -8.18 11.13 -10.32
CA ARG A 297 -7.13 10.11 -10.41
C ARG A 297 -6.32 10.30 -11.68
N GLU A 298 -5.03 10.05 -11.56
CA GLU A 298 -4.08 9.86 -12.66
C GLU A 298 -4.13 10.95 -13.75
N SER A 299 -4.35 12.20 -13.36
CA SER A 299 -4.36 13.32 -14.29
C SER A 299 -2.94 13.85 -14.48
N GLU A 300 -2.48 13.93 -15.72
CA GLU A 300 -1.16 14.46 -16.06
C GLU A 300 -1.17 15.99 -16.07
N MET A 301 -0.24 16.60 -15.33
CA MET A 301 -0.13 18.06 -15.21
C MET A 301 1.33 18.48 -15.23
N LYS A 302 1.60 19.70 -15.71
CA LYS A 302 2.95 20.26 -15.73
C LYS A 302 3.18 21.12 -14.50
N PHE A 303 4.27 20.83 -13.80
CA PHE A 303 4.69 21.61 -12.64
C PHE A 303 6.07 22.22 -12.87
N ARG A 304 6.30 23.36 -12.22
CA ARG A 304 7.62 24.01 -12.14
C ARG A 304 8.20 23.76 -10.76
N VAL A 305 9.35 23.11 -10.71
CA VAL A 305 10.05 22.84 -9.44
C VAL A 305 10.94 24.03 -9.07
N LYS A 306 11.52 24.02 -7.86
CA LYS A 306 12.26 25.17 -7.29
C LYS A 306 13.43 25.65 -8.16
N ASP A 307 14.10 24.74 -8.87
CA ASP A 307 15.21 25.10 -9.77
C ASP A 307 14.76 25.73 -11.12
N GLY A 308 13.45 25.82 -11.35
CA GLY A 308 12.83 26.38 -12.55
C GLY A 308 12.56 25.37 -13.66
N SER A 309 13.01 24.11 -13.54
CA SER A 309 12.73 23.06 -14.52
C SER A 309 11.26 22.64 -14.51
N ILE A 310 10.79 22.14 -15.66
CA ILE A 310 9.41 21.67 -15.82
C ILE A 310 9.40 20.15 -15.65
N MET A 311 8.58 19.68 -14.73
CA MET A 311 8.28 18.27 -14.52
C MET A 311 6.85 17.95 -14.97
N ILE A 312 6.63 16.72 -15.40
CA ILE A 312 5.28 16.18 -15.65
C ILE A 312 4.90 15.33 -14.45
N GLY A 313 3.91 15.79 -13.68
CA GLY A 313 3.38 15.11 -12.53
C GLY A 313 2.09 14.35 -12.87
N GLN A 314 2.03 13.07 -12.53
CA GLN A 314 0.77 12.32 -12.46
C GLN A 314 0.12 12.61 -11.11
N VAL A 315 -1.06 13.22 -11.13
CA VAL A 315 -1.73 13.76 -9.95
C VAL A 315 -2.98 12.96 -9.62
N SER A 316 -3.09 12.56 -8.36
CA SER A 316 -4.34 12.04 -7.78
C SER A 316 -4.69 12.84 -6.55
N ALA A 317 -5.96 13.19 -6.39
CA ALA A 317 -6.42 13.99 -5.27
C ALA A 317 -7.79 13.55 -4.76
N LYS A 318 -7.99 13.70 -3.45
CA LYS A 318 -9.24 13.36 -2.77
C LYS A 318 -9.57 14.38 -1.69
N ARG A 319 -10.86 14.69 -1.54
CA ARG A 319 -11.35 15.52 -0.43
C ARG A 319 -11.43 14.70 0.85
N ILE A 320 -10.87 15.23 1.94
CA ILE A 320 -10.92 14.64 3.27
C ILE A 320 -11.25 15.71 4.32
N PHE A 321 -11.79 15.28 5.46
CA PHE A 321 -11.98 16.16 6.61
C PHE A 321 -10.78 16.02 7.55
N ALA A 322 -10.01 17.10 7.72
CA ALA A 322 -8.81 17.13 8.55
C ALA A 322 -8.65 18.51 9.19
N PHE A 323 -8.01 18.61 10.37
CA PHE A 323 -7.83 19.88 11.08
C PHE A 323 -9.14 20.65 11.38
N GLY A 324 -10.28 19.96 11.40
CA GLY A 324 -11.60 20.58 11.62
C GLY A 324 -12.17 21.29 10.39
N GLU A 325 -11.55 21.16 9.22
CA GLU A 325 -11.92 21.84 7.97
C GLU A 325 -11.86 20.85 6.78
N ASP A 326 -12.48 21.25 5.67
CA ASP A 326 -12.34 20.53 4.41
C ASP A 326 -10.93 20.71 3.83
N CYS A 327 -10.26 19.60 3.58
CA CYS A 327 -8.91 19.55 3.03
C CYS A 327 -8.87 18.68 1.76
N LEU A 328 -7.86 18.92 0.95
CA LEU A 328 -7.53 18.13 -0.24
C LEU A 328 -6.22 17.41 0.01
N LEU A 329 -6.26 16.09 0.02
CA LEU A 329 -5.06 15.26 0.00
C LEU A 329 -4.66 15.04 -1.46
N THR A 330 -3.51 15.56 -1.85
CA THR A 330 -2.97 15.44 -3.22
C THR A 330 -1.70 14.62 -3.21
N SER A 331 -1.60 13.68 -4.14
CA SER A 331 -0.42 12.87 -4.42
C SER A 331 0.07 13.19 -5.82
N VAL A 332 1.36 13.49 -5.95
CA VAL A 332 2.03 13.76 -7.23
C VAL A 332 3.20 12.80 -7.41
N SER A 333 3.21 12.08 -8.52
CA SER A 333 4.36 11.27 -8.96
C SER A 333 5.04 11.95 -10.14
N ASP A 334 6.36 12.06 -10.12
CA ASP A 334 7.12 12.50 -11.29
C ASP A 334 7.16 11.37 -12.32
N ILE A 335 6.64 11.63 -13.52
CA ILE A 335 6.65 10.69 -14.66
C ILE A 335 7.47 11.22 -15.83
N THR A 336 8.26 12.29 -15.63
CA THR A 336 9.03 12.96 -16.69
C THR A 336 9.99 12.00 -17.40
N GLU A 337 10.79 11.24 -16.65
CA GLU A 337 11.70 10.24 -17.22
C GLU A 337 10.95 9.09 -17.89
N LEU A 338 9.81 8.66 -17.33
CA LEU A 338 9.00 7.61 -17.94
C LEU A 338 8.47 8.03 -19.32
N ILE A 339 7.99 9.27 -19.46
CA ILE A 339 7.54 9.82 -20.73
C ILE A 339 8.70 9.92 -21.73
N LYS A 340 9.87 10.45 -21.32
CA LYS A 340 11.06 10.51 -22.19
C LYS A 340 11.50 9.13 -22.68
N ILE A 341 11.51 8.14 -21.80
CA ILE A 341 11.85 6.76 -22.14
C ILE A 341 10.84 6.21 -23.15
N ARG A 342 9.54 6.42 -22.91
CA ARG A 342 8.48 6.01 -23.82
C ARG A 342 8.64 6.64 -25.20
N GLU A 343 8.84 7.95 -25.28
CA GLU A 343 9.07 8.65 -26.55
C GLU A 343 10.31 8.12 -27.28
N ARG A 344 11.38 7.82 -26.54
CA ARG A 344 12.61 7.24 -27.12
C ARG A 344 12.38 5.82 -27.64
N LEU A 345 11.64 5.00 -26.91
CA LEU A 345 11.26 3.65 -27.34
C LEU A 345 10.37 3.68 -28.57
N GLU A 346 9.37 4.57 -28.61
CA GLU A 346 8.52 4.76 -29.78
C GLU A 346 9.33 5.18 -31.02
N LYS A 347 10.29 6.10 -30.86
CA LYS A 347 11.21 6.48 -31.94
C LYS A 347 12.05 5.29 -32.41
N MET A 348 12.63 4.50 -31.50
CA MET A 348 13.44 3.32 -31.83
C MET A 348 12.62 2.20 -32.49
N ALA A 349 11.34 2.06 -32.12
CA ALA A 349 10.46 1.04 -32.68
C ALA A 349 9.96 1.36 -34.08
N LEU A 350 9.90 2.64 -34.46
CA LEU A 350 9.26 3.10 -35.71
C LEU A 350 10.22 3.75 -36.72
N HIS A 351 11.47 4.02 -36.35
CA HIS A 351 12.47 4.63 -37.22
C HIS A 351 13.73 3.76 -37.33
N ASP A 352 14.40 3.83 -38.47
CA ASP A 352 15.68 3.20 -38.72
C ASP A 352 16.78 3.89 -37.89
N ALA A 353 17.58 3.11 -37.17
CA ALA A 353 18.55 3.62 -36.22
C ALA A 353 19.71 4.40 -36.86
N LEU A 354 20.03 4.13 -38.13
CA LEU A 354 21.11 4.80 -38.84
C LEU A 354 20.65 6.11 -39.48
N THR A 355 19.58 6.05 -40.28
CA THR A 355 19.13 7.17 -41.11
C THR A 355 18.10 8.07 -40.43
N GLY A 356 17.45 7.60 -39.35
CA GLY A 356 16.35 8.31 -38.69
C GLY A 356 15.05 8.34 -39.50
N LEU A 357 15.04 7.74 -40.70
CA LEU A 357 13.84 7.60 -41.53
C LEU A 357 12.86 6.59 -40.92
N PRO A 358 11.57 6.65 -41.26
CA PRO A 358 10.62 5.58 -40.96
C PRO A 358 11.19 4.20 -41.30
N ASN A 359 10.97 3.22 -40.41
CA ASN A 359 11.34 1.84 -40.67
C ASN A 359 10.21 1.09 -41.40
N ARG A 360 10.43 -0.21 -41.63
CA ARG A 360 9.44 -1.09 -42.25
C ARG A 360 8.05 -1.01 -41.59
N GLN A 361 7.98 -1.02 -40.26
CA GLN A 361 6.70 -0.99 -39.55
C GLN A 361 5.94 0.31 -39.81
N LEU A 362 6.61 1.47 -39.66
CA LEU A 362 5.98 2.77 -39.89
C LEU A 362 5.58 2.99 -41.36
N PHE A 363 6.31 2.39 -42.32
CA PHE A 363 5.92 2.40 -43.72
C PHE A 363 4.56 1.72 -43.95
N PHE A 364 4.38 0.49 -43.44
CA PHE A 364 3.12 -0.25 -43.61
C PHE A 364 1.93 0.48 -42.96
N ASP A 365 2.12 1.07 -41.77
CA ASP A 365 1.09 1.86 -41.10
C ASP A 365 0.67 3.07 -41.95
N ARG A 366 1.63 3.81 -42.52
CA ARG A 366 1.33 4.95 -43.41
C ARG A 366 0.71 4.52 -44.73
N ALA A 367 1.18 3.41 -45.31
CA ALA A 367 0.64 2.87 -46.55
C ALA A 367 -0.82 2.44 -46.39
N ALA A 368 -1.20 1.83 -45.27
CA ALA A 368 -2.59 1.46 -44.99
C ALA A 368 -3.52 2.68 -44.98
N ILE A 369 -3.10 3.77 -44.33
CA ILE A 369 -3.85 5.04 -44.30
C ILE A 369 -3.92 5.65 -45.71
N ALA A 370 -2.80 5.69 -46.42
CA ALA A 370 -2.72 6.22 -47.78
C ALA A 370 -3.63 5.47 -48.75
N MET A 371 -3.61 4.14 -48.74
CA MET A 371 -4.46 3.31 -49.60
C MET A 371 -5.95 3.48 -49.30
N ALA A 372 -6.31 3.61 -48.01
CA ALA A 372 -7.69 3.89 -47.62
C ALA A 372 -8.18 5.25 -48.15
N ASN A 373 -7.32 6.28 -48.11
CA ASN A 373 -7.62 7.60 -48.66
C ASN A 373 -7.70 7.56 -50.19
N ALA A 374 -6.71 6.95 -50.87
CA ALA A 374 -6.68 6.82 -52.32
C ALA A 374 -7.91 6.07 -52.86
N ARG A 375 -8.35 5.01 -52.16
CA ARG A 375 -9.60 4.29 -52.50
C ARG A 375 -10.84 5.17 -52.39
N ARG A 376 -10.90 6.04 -51.36
CA ARG A 376 -12.03 6.95 -51.14
C ARG A 376 -12.06 8.06 -52.19
N GLU A 377 -10.91 8.61 -52.53
CA GLU A 377 -10.77 9.77 -53.42
C GLU A 377 -10.58 9.37 -54.90
N LYS A 378 -10.45 8.06 -55.17
CA LYS A 378 -10.14 7.48 -56.50
C LYS A 378 -8.83 8.01 -57.08
N GLU A 379 -7.83 8.16 -56.23
CA GLU A 379 -6.48 8.57 -56.60
C GLU A 379 -5.55 7.36 -56.74
N MET A 380 -4.41 7.56 -57.42
CA MET A 380 -3.35 6.57 -57.52
C MET A 380 -2.27 6.81 -56.47
N LEU A 381 -1.52 5.75 -56.16
CA LEU A 381 -0.32 5.80 -55.32
C LEU A 381 0.81 5.08 -56.05
N ALA A 382 2.06 5.49 -55.80
CA ALA A 382 3.22 4.77 -56.32
C ALA A 382 4.07 4.24 -55.17
N VAL A 383 4.42 2.96 -55.24
CA VAL A 383 5.43 2.32 -54.39
C VAL A 383 6.71 2.20 -55.21
N ILE A 384 7.79 2.77 -54.69
CA ILE A 384 9.08 2.81 -55.36
C ILE A 384 10.10 2.12 -54.46
N SER A 385 10.63 1.00 -54.91
CA SER A 385 11.81 0.37 -54.31
C SER A 385 13.05 1.02 -54.88
N LEU A 386 13.98 1.44 -54.01
CA LEU A 386 15.24 2.07 -54.38
C LEU A 386 16.38 1.35 -53.69
N ASP A 387 17.42 1.05 -54.43
CA ASP A 387 18.67 0.52 -53.90
C ASP A 387 19.86 1.39 -54.30
N VAL A 388 20.75 1.65 -53.34
CA VAL A 388 21.99 2.38 -53.57
C VAL A 388 23.05 1.46 -54.15
N ASP A 389 23.34 1.62 -55.44
CA ASP A 389 24.27 0.78 -56.16
C ASP A 389 25.71 0.96 -55.62
N GLY A 390 26.43 -0.15 -55.48
CA GLY A 390 27.87 -0.12 -55.18
C GLY A 390 28.21 0.22 -53.73
N LEU A 391 27.24 0.23 -52.80
CA LEU A 391 27.50 0.50 -51.39
C LEU A 391 28.54 -0.47 -50.78
N LYS A 392 28.54 -1.74 -51.22
CA LYS A 392 29.56 -2.72 -50.80
C LYS A 392 30.97 -2.28 -51.20
N PHE A 393 31.16 -1.76 -52.41
CA PHE A 393 32.45 -1.26 -52.86
C PHE A 393 32.91 -0.07 -52.01
N VAL A 394 31.98 0.83 -51.66
CA VAL A 394 32.27 1.95 -50.75
C VAL A 394 32.73 1.46 -49.39
N ASN A 395 31.99 0.50 -48.80
CA ASN A 395 32.36 -0.11 -47.52
C ASN A 395 33.72 -0.80 -47.54
N ASP A 396 34.04 -1.50 -48.63
CA ASP A 396 35.29 -2.24 -48.77
C ASP A 396 36.51 -1.30 -48.95
N HIS A 397 36.31 -0.10 -49.52
CA HIS A 397 37.40 0.85 -49.80
C HIS A 397 37.58 1.93 -48.73
N TRP A 398 36.50 2.50 -48.20
CA TRP A 398 36.52 3.60 -47.22
C TRP A 398 35.94 3.22 -45.85
N GLY A 399 35.60 1.94 -45.66
CA GLY A 399 35.07 1.41 -44.39
C GLY A 399 33.57 1.63 -44.21
N HIS A 400 33.02 0.96 -43.19
CA HIS A 400 31.57 1.00 -42.92
C HIS A 400 31.03 2.38 -42.56
N MET A 401 31.84 3.23 -41.91
CA MET A 401 31.43 4.61 -41.60
C MET A 401 31.18 5.44 -42.86
N ALA A 402 31.91 5.19 -43.94
CA ALA A 402 31.70 5.85 -45.23
C ALA A 402 30.39 5.40 -45.88
N GLY A 403 30.07 4.10 -45.87
CA GLY A 403 28.78 3.62 -46.37
C GLY A 403 27.61 4.10 -45.53
N ASP A 404 27.77 4.17 -44.21
CA ASP A 404 26.79 4.76 -43.30
C ASP A 404 26.52 6.23 -43.65
N HIS A 405 27.58 7.01 -43.91
CA HIS A 405 27.46 8.41 -44.34
C HIS A 405 26.75 8.55 -45.71
N VAL A 406 27.03 7.65 -46.66
CA VAL A 406 26.30 7.59 -47.95
C VAL A 406 24.81 7.38 -47.71
N LEU A 407 24.44 6.40 -46.88
CA LEU A 407 23.04 6.08 -46.60
C LEU A 407 22.31 7.22 -45.89
N ILE A 408 22.93 7.83 -44.88
CA ILE A 408 22.38 8.98 -44.16
C ILE A 408 22.16 10.15 -45.12
N THR A 409 23.16 10.47 -45.94
CA THR A 409 23.08 11.63 -46.83
C THR A 409 22.07 11.42 -47.95
N THR A 410 22.05 10.23 -48.57
CA THR A 410 21.04 9.87 -49.57
C THR A 410 19.64 9.92 -48.97
N GLY A 411 19.45 9.34 -47.79
CA GLY A 411 18.17 9.36 -47.07
C GLY A 411 17.66 10.79 -46.80
N ASN A 412 18.54 11.66 -46.30
CA ASN A 412 18.20 13.06 -46.04
C ASN A 412 17.86 13.83 -47.32
N ARG A 413 18.68 13.70 -48.38
CA ARG A 413 18.43 14.35 -49.67
C ARG A 413 17.08 13.96 -50.27
N LEU A 414 16.74 12.67 -50.18
CA LEU A 414 15.46 12.17 -50.67
C LEU A 414 14.30 12.63 -49.77
N CYS A 415 14.49 12.68 -48.45
CA CYS A 415 13.49 13.22 -47.53
C CYS A 415 13.18 14.70 -47.80
N ASP A 416 14.20 15.51 -48.11
CA ASP A 416 14.04 16.94 -48.43
C ASP A 416 13.40 17.17 -49.80
N LEU A 417 13.59 16.26 -50.75
CA LEU A 417 12.95 16.30 -52.07
C LEU A 417 11.45 16.00 -52.00
N LEU A 418 11.05 15.09 -51.11
CA LEU A 418 9.68 14.57 -51.01
C LEU A 418 8.75 15.53 -50.25
N ARG A 419 7.46 15.50 -50.58
CA ARG A 419 6.47 16.33 -49.89
C ARG A 419 6.19 15.74 -48.51
N LYS A 420 5.71 16.56 -47.56
CA LYS A 420 5.27 16.07 -46.23
C LYS A 420 4.22 14.94 -46.29
N GLY A 421 3.44 14.90 -47.37
CA GLY A 421 2.45 13.86 -47.60
C GLY A 421 3.09 12.53 -48.03
N ASP A 422 4.24 12.54 -48.71
CA ASP A 422 4.93 11.35 -49.17
C ASP A 422 5.72 10.70 -48.03
N THR A 423 6.13 9.45 -48.20
CA THR A 423 6.92 8.74 -47.19
C THR A 423 8.12 8.09 -47.83
N ILE A 424 9.30 8.32 -47.27
CA ILE A 424 10.50 7.50 -47.52
C ILE A 424 10.78 6.66 -46.27
N SER A 425 11.25 5.43 -46.47
CA SER A 425 11.57 4.49 -45.39
C SER A 425 12.80 3.69 -45.75
N ARG A 426 13.61 3.32 -44.76
CA ARG A 426 14.73 2.38 -44.95
C ARG A 426 14.34 1.03 -44.39
N PHE A 427 14.37 -0.01 -45.22
CA PHE A 427 13.98 -1.37 -44.82
C PHE A 427 15.16 -2.18 -44.27
N GLY A 428 16.38 -1.75 -44.58
CA GLY A 428 17.64 -2.31 -44.09
C GLY A 428 18.70 -2.29 -45.19
N GLY A 429 19.99 -2.39 -44.82
CA GLY A 429 21.08 -2.39 -45.82
C GLY A 429 21.09 -1.14 -46.69
N ASP A 430 21.06 -1.32 -48.00
CA ASP A 430 21.03 -0.33 -49.08
C ASP A 430 19.61 -0.03 -49.61
N GLU A 431 18.58 -0.64 -49.03
CA GLU A 431 17.20 -0.60 -49.56
C GLU A 431 16.33 0.48 -48.90
N PHE A 432 15.78 1.35 -49.75
CA PHE A 432 14.78 2.35 -49.42
C PHE A 432 13.46 2.05 -50.13
N LEU A 433 12.35 2.36 -49.46
CA LEU A 433 11.01 2.33 -50.04
C LEU A 433 10.40 3.73 -49.96
N ILE A 434 9.81 4.16 -51.07
CA ILE A 434 9.15 5.46 -51.17
C ILE A 434 7.70 5.22 -51.55
N LEU A 435 6.79 5.88 -50.84
CA LEU A 435 5.36 5.93 -51.09
C LEU A 435 4.99 7.35 -51.52
N LEU A 436 4.59 7.49 -52.79
CA LEU A 436 4.07 8.75 -53.33
C LEU A 436 2.55 8.77 -53.24
N ASN A 437 2.02 9.83 -52.63
CA ASN A 437 0.58 9.98 -52.36
C ASN A 437 -0.10 10.95 -53.34
N GLY A 438 -1.37 10.69 -53.64
CA GLY A 438 -2.22 11.58 -54.46
C GLY A 438 -1.74 11.78 -55.89
N VAL A 439 -1.31 10.69 -56.53
CA VAL A 439 -0.82 10.72 -57.91
C VAL A 439 -2.01 10.75 -58.87
N LYS A 440 -2.00 11.69 -59.83
CA LYS A 440 -3.10 11.88 -60.80
C LYS A 440 -2.86 11.20 -62.14
N ASN A 441 -1.61 11.14 -62.60
CA ASN A 441 -1.21 10.51 -63.85
C ASN A 441 0.16 9.81 -63.70
N ALA A 442 0.49 8.92 -64.63
CA ALA A 442 1.78 8.22 -64.61
C ALA A 442 2.98 9.15 -64.93
N ASP A 443 2.74 10.23 -65.67
CA ASP A 443 3.77 11.22 -66.02
C ASP A 443 4.32 11.98 -64.79
N ASP A 444 3.47 12.23 -63.79
CA ASP A 444 3.87 12.81 -62.50
C ASP A 444 4.85 11.89 -61.75
N ILE A 445 4.63 10.56 -61.84
CA ILE A 445 5.53 9.56 -61.27
C ILE A 445 6.86 9.59 -62.02
N HIS A 446 6.87 9.57 -63.35
CA HIS A 446 8.09 9.66 -64.16
C HIS A 446 8.93 10.89 -63.79
N THR A 447 8.30 12.04 -63.65
CA THR A 447 8.99 13.30 -63.31
C THR A 447 9.61 13.22 -61.91
N THR A 448 8.88 12.66 -60.94
CA THR A 448 9.34 12.53 -59.56
C THR A 448 10.47 11.50 -59.44
N VAL A 449 10.35 10.35 -60.11
CA VAL A 449 11.37 9.29 -60.16
C VAL A 449 12.69 9.79 -60.76
N LYS A 450 12.63 10.58 -61.84
CA LYS A 450 13.84 11.21 -62.41
C LYS A 450 14.54 12.10 -61.39
N LYS A 451 13.79 12.95 -60.68
CA LYS A 451 14.35 13.79 -59.62
C LYS A 451 14.94 12.98 -58.47
N ILE A 452 14.28 11.91 -58.06
CA ILE A 452 14.77 11.00 -57.01
C ILE A 452 16.12 10.42 -57.44
N MET A 453 16.22 9.90 -58.66
CA MET A 453 17.45 9.30 -59.19
C MET A 453 18.59 10.31 -59.33
N GLU A 454 18.31 11.51 -59.87
CA GLU A 454 19.28 12.61 -59.96
C GLU A 454 19.79 13.02 -58.57
N THR A 455 18.88 13.13 -57.60
CA THR A 455 19.19 13.52 -56.22
C THR A 455 20.00 12.45 -55.48
N ALA A 456 19.65 11.17 -55.68
CA ALA A 456 20.38 10.05 -55.11
C ALA A 456 21.79 9.91 -55.71
N SER A 457 21.97 10.29 -56.97
CA SER A 457 23.25 10.17 -57.70
C SER A 457 24.17 11.38 -57.56
N MET A 458 23.78 12.40 -56.79
CA MET A 458 24.64 13.56 -56.55
C MET A 458 25.93 13.14 -55.81
N PRO A 459 27.12 13.62 -56.22
CA PRO A 459 28.37 13.30 -55.54
C PRO A 459 28.31 13.59 -54.03
N LEU A 460 28.99 12.74 -53.25
CA LEU A 460 29.02 12.80 -51.80
C LEU A 460 30.47 13.00 -51.38
N GLU A 461 30.72 13.99 -50.52
CA GLU A 461 32.04 14.18 -49.94
C GLU A 461 32.20 13.27 -48.72
N VAL A 462 33.19 12.39 -48.74
CA VAL A 462 33.51 11.47 -47.65
C VAL A 462 35.02 11.54 -47.42
N GLU A 463 35.44 12.00 -46.24
CA GLU A 463 36.86 12.15 -45.86
C GLU A 463 37.73 12.97 -46.84
N GLY A 464 37.11 13.88 -47.61
CA GLY A 464 37.78 14.71 -48.62
C GLY A 464 37.81 14.13 -50.04
N ASP A 465 37.30 12.92 -50.24
CA ASP A 465 37.08 12.32 -51.55
C ASP A 465 35.62 12.52 -52.02
N CYS A 466 35.42 12.74 -53.32
CA CYS A 466 34.10 12.79 -53.94
C CYS A 466 33.69 11.39 -54.43
N ILE A 467 32.76 10.75 -53.73
CA ILE A 467 32.20 9.46 -54.08
C ILE A 467 30.93 9.67 -54.91
N ALA A 468 30.90 9.10 -56.11
CA ALA A 468 29.69 9.01 -56.93
C ALA A 468 29.04 7.64 -56.72
N VAL A 469 27.81 7.64 -56.22
CA VAL A 469 26.94 6.45 -56.15
C VAL A 469 25.83 6.59 -57.17
N THR A 470 25.27 5.47 -57.61
CA THR A 470 24.07 5.45 -58.46
C THR A 470 22.94 4.76 -57.71
N ALA A 471 21.73 4.82 -58.26
CA ALA A 471 20.59 4.13 -57.68
C ALA A 471 19.83 3.32 -58.74
N SER A 472 19.36 2.15 -58.33
CA SER A 472 18.46 1.31 -59.12
C SER A 472 17.06 1.41 -58.51
N LEU A 473 16.05 1.77 -59.32
CA LEU A 473 14.68 1.97 -58.88
C LEU A 473 13.70 1.01 -59.57
N GLY A 474 12.71 0.55 -58.84
CA GLY A 474 11.56 -0.19 -59.37
C GLY A 474 10.26 0.42 -58.88
N ILE A 475 9.26 0.52 -59.75
CA ILE A 475 7.99 1.21 -59.44
C ILE A 475 6.81 0.28 -59.65
N ALA A 476 5.87 0.27 -58.70
CA ALA A 476 4.56 -0.32 -58.83
C ALA A 476 3.46 0.69 -58.46
N ILE A 477 2.33 0.66 -59.17
CA ILE A 477 1.26 1.65 -59.10
C ILE A 477 -0.01 1.03 -58.53
N TYR A 478 -0.57 1.63 -57.49
CA TYR A 478 -1.92 1.34 -57.02
C TYR A 478 -2.94 2.21 -57.77
N PRO A 479 -4.10 1.66 -58.17
CA PRO A 479 -4.51 0.26 -58.10
C PRO A 479 -4.16 -0.56 -59.36
N THR A 480 -3.45 0.03 -60.32
CA THR A 480 -3.19 -0.55 -61.66
C THR A 480 -2.44 -1.87 -61.62
N ASP A 481 -1.34 -1.92 -60.88
CA ASP A 481 -0.49 -3.09 -60.80
C ASP A 481 -1.00 -4.05 -59.72
N ASP A 482 -1.49 -3.56 -58.60
CA ASP A 482 -2.11 -4.36 -57.55
C ASP A 482 -2.93 -3.52 -56.56
N THR A 483 -3.74 -4.19 -55.74
CA THR A 483 -4.56 -3.56 -54.70
C THR A 483 -4.07 -3.83 -53.27
N GLU A 484 -3.02 -4.62 -53.10
CA GLU A 484 -2.40 -4.92 -51.79
C GLU A 484 -0.98 -4.37 -51.69
N ILE A 485 -0.65 -3.69 -50.58
CA ILE A 485 0.65 -3.04 -50.39
C ILE A 485 1.82 -4.03 -50.47
N GLU A 486 1.66 -5.23 -49.89
CA GLU A 486 2.70 -6.27 -49.92
C GLU A 486 2.99 -6.75 -51.35
N SER A 487 1.95 -6.85 -52.17
CA SER A 487 2.10 -7.24 -53.57
C SER A 487 2.72 -6.13 -54.41
N LEU A 488 2.36 -4.85 -54.15
CA LEU A 488 2.99 -3.69 -54.78
C LEU A 488 4.48 -3.61 -54.47
N ILE A 489 4.88 -3.75 -53.20
CA ILE A 489 6.30 -3.80 -52.80
C ILE A 489 7.03 -4.92 -53.54
N ARG A 490 6.47 -6.13 -53.57
CA ARG A 490 7.08 -7.26 -54.28
C ARG A 490 7.22 -6.99 -55.79
N LYS A 491 6.26 -6.28 -56.40
CA LYS A 491 6.28 -5.91 -57.82
C LYS A 491 7.31 -4.81 -58.09
N SER A 492 7.42 -3.80 -57.22
CA SER A 492 8.46 -2.77 -57.31
C SER A 492 9.85 -3.37 -57.11
N ASP A 493 10.04 -4.30 -56.17
CA ASP A 493 11.32 -5.00 -55.97
C ASP A 493 11.74 -5.82 -57.20
N LYS A 494 10.80 -6.51 -57.86
CA LYS A 494 11.08 -7.23 -59.11
C LYS A 494 11.55 -6.28 -60.22
N ALA A 495 10.89 -5.13 -60.37
CA ALA A 495 11.27 -4.12 -61.36
C ALA A 495 12.66 -3.50 -61.05
N MET A 496 12.96 -3.29 -59.77
CA MET A 496 14.28 -2.82 -59.32
C MET A 496 15.37 -3.86 -59.59
N TYR A 497 15.10 -5.13 -59.31
CA TYR A 497 16.04 -6.23 -59.57
C TYR A 497 16.37 -6.38 -61.06
N TYR A 498 15.39 -6.17 -61.94
CA TYR A 498 15.61 -6.12 -63.38
C TYR A 498 16.65 -5.05 -63.75
N ILE A 499 16.52 -3.82 -63.23
CA ILE A 499 17.53 -2.77 -63.45
C ILE A 499 18.91 -3.15 -62.89
N LYS A 500 18.96 -3.74 -61.69
CA LYS A 500 20.22 -4.19 -61.09
C LYS A 500 20.97 -5.21 -61.96
N THR A 501 20.27 -6.06 -62.68
CA THR A 501 20.85 -7.09 -63.56
C THR A 501 21.13 -6.59 -64.98
N HIS A 502 20.55 -5.47 -65.39
CA HIS A 502 20.65 -4.90 -66.74
C HIS A 502 21.44 -3.59 -66.82
N GLY A 503 22.42 -3.42 -65.92
CA GLY A 503 23.39 -2.31 -66.01
C GLY A 503 23.37 -1.31 -64.85
N ARG A 504 22.43 -1.43 -63.90
CA ARG A 504 22.23 -0.50 -62.76
C ARG A 504 21.93 0.93 -63.21
N ASN A 505 21.86 1.88 -62.27
CA ASN A 505 21.68 3.31 -62.54
C ASN A 505 20.49 3.63 -63.47
N GLY A 506 19.28 3.30 -63.02
CA GLY A 506 18.09 3.46 -63.83
C GLY A 506 16.81 3.16 -63.04
N TYR A 507 15.68 3.15 -63.75
CA TYR A 507 14.39 2.82 -63.17
C TYR A 507 13.54 2.02 -64.14
N SER A 508 12.68 1.16 -63.60
CA SER A 508 11.67 0.43 -64.38
C SER A 508 10.32 0.43 -63.68
N PHE A 509 9.25 0.57 -64.45
CA PHE A 509 7.91 0.23 -63.96
C PHE A 509 7.73 -1.29 -64.00
N TYR A 510 6.92 -1.83 -63.10
CA TYR A 510 6.52 -3.22 -63.18
C TYR A 510 5.77 -3.46 -64.50
N LEU A 511 6.23 -4.46 -65.25
CA LEU A 511 5.59 -4.94 -66.47
C LEU A 511 5.25 -6.41 -66.25
N GLU A 512 3.97 -6.78 -66.40
CA GLU A 512 3.50 -8.15 -66.17
C GLU A 512 3.93 -9.15 -67.26
N ASN A 513 4.55 -8.67 -68.35
CA ASN A 513 4.71 -9.41 -69.62
C ASN A 513 6.15 -9.80 -70.02
N GLU A 514 7.04 -10.14 -69.08
CA GLU A 514 8.32 -10.78 -69.42
C GLU A 514 8.59 -12.05 -68.60
N ILE A 515 7.79 -13.09 -68.83
CA ILE A 515 8.22 -14.49 -68.71
C ILE A 515 7.71 -15.24 -69.96
N TYR A 516 8.47 -15.16 -71.05
CA TYR A 516 8.45 -16.15 -72.13
C TYR A 516 9.90 -16.37 -72.58
N ILE A 517 10.56 -17.38 -72.01
CA ILE A 517 11.67 -18.05 -72.70
C ILE A 517 11.02 -19.11 -73.56
N GLY A 518 10.84 -18.81 -74.85
CA GLY A 518 10.57 -19.81 -75.86
C GLY A 518 11.92 -20.36 -76.34
N ASP A 519 12.17 -21.64 -76.03
CA ASP A 519 13.25 -22.40 -76.68
C ASP A 519 12.86 -22.66 -78.15
N SER A 520 13.85 -22.50 -79.02
CA SER A 520 13.85 -23.00 -80.41
C SER A 520 14.87 -24.13 -80.52
#